data_AF-A0A7Y5UYH5-F1
#
_entry.id   AF-A0A7Y5UYH5-F1
#
_cell.length_a   1.000
_cell.length_b   1.000
_cell.length_c   1.000
_cell.angle_alpha   90.00
_cell.angle_beta   90.00
_cell.angle_gamma   90.00
#
_symmetry.space_group_name_H-M   'P 1'
#
loop_
_entity.id
_entity.type
_entity.pdbx_description
1 polymer ?
#
loop_
_entity_poly.entity_id
_entity_poly.type
_entity_poly.pdbx_seq_one_letter_code
_entity_poly.pdbx_strand_id
1 'polypeptide(L)' 'MRILDAATQPEAVRELLARDVFAGSEEQARDAARIVAEVRARGDEALVELTQRFDSPALTAAGLRVPTAALEAAREA' A
#
# COMPACT_ATOMS: atom_id res chain seq x y z
N MET A 1 -23.29 25.41 5.69
CA MET A 1 -23.00 24.84 4.36
C MET A 1 -22.41 25.93 3.50
N ARG A 2 -21.18 25.78 3.00
CA ARG A 2 -20.54 26.77 2.13
C ARG A 2 -20.95 26.47 0.69
N ILE A 3 -21.60 27.43 0.04
CA ILE A 3 -21.97 27.34 -1.38
C ILE A 3 -21.00 28.26 -2.14
N LEU A 4 -20.32 27.69 -3.13
CA LEU A 4 -19.42 28.42 -4.03
C LEU A 4 -20.02 28.35 -5.44
N ASP A 5 -19.93 29.45 -6.18
CA ASP A 5 -20.36 29.53 -7.57
C ASP A 5 -19.14 29.70 -8.47
N ALA A 6 -18.96 28.80 -9.43
CA ALA A 6 -17.83 28.83 -10.34
C ALA A 6 -17.79 30.09 -11.22
N ALA A 7 -18.95 30.71 -11.50
CA ALA A 7 -19.04 31.93 -12.31
C ALA A 7 -18.57 33.17 -11.55
N THR A 8 -18.83 33.24 -10.24
CA THR A 8 -18.53 34.42 -9.42
C THR A 8 -17.31 34.24 -8.51
N GLN A 9 -16.91 32.99 -8.24
CA GLN A 9 -15.83 32.64 -7.32
C GLN A 9 -14.88 31.56 -7.90
N PRO A 10 -14.34 31.75 -9.12
CA PRO A 10 -13.57 30.72 -9.81
C PRO A 10 -12.28 30.32 -9.09
N GLU A 11 -11.64 31.24 -8.36
CA GLU A 11 -10.42 30.95 -7.58
C GLU A 11 -10.73 30.08 -6.36
N ALA A 12 -11.79 30.38 -5.63
CA ALA A 12 -12.20 29.58 -4.47
C ALA A 12 -12.66 28.17 -4.89
N VAL A 13 -13.30 28.04 -6.06
CA VAL A 13 -13.63 26.75 -6.65
C VAL A 13 -12.36 26.00 -7.07
N ARG A 14 -11.38 26.68 -7.70
CA ARG A 14 -10.10 26.06 -8.06
C ARG A 14 -9.31 25.59 -6.86
N GLU A 15 -9.23 26.38 -5.80
CA GLU A 15 -8.58 26.01 -4.54
C GLU A 15 -9.27 24.82 -3.87
N LEU A 16 -10.60 24.81 -3.82
CA LEU A 16 -11.35 23.67 -3.26
C LEU A 16 -11.14 22.37 -4.04
N LEU A 17 -11.01 22.48 -5.37
CA LEU A 17 -10.81 21.34 -6.25
C LEU A 17 -9.33 20.97 -6.43
N ALA A 18 -8.41 21.86 -6.01
CA ALA A 18 -7.00 21.56 -5.98
C ALA A 18 -6.80 20.40 -5.00
N ARG A 19 -6.27 19.30 -5.53
CA ARG A 19 -5.81 18.19 -4.70
C ARG A 19 -4.30 18.32 -4.59
N ASP A 20 -3.81 18.35 -3.36
CA ASP A 20 -2.43 17.99 -3.14
C ASP A 20 -2.25 16.55 -3.66
N VAL A 21 -1.37 16.39 -4.64
CA VAL A 21 -0.99 15.08 -5.13
C VAL A 21 -0.22 14.42 -3.99
N PHE A 22 -0.92 13.60 -3.20
CA PHE A 22 -0.33 12.92 -2.07
C PHE A 22 0.64 11.85 -2.59
N ALA A 23 1.94 12.15 -2.49
CA ALA A 23 3.03 11.25 -2.84
C ALA A 23 3.56 10.43 -1.63
N GLY A 24 2.84 10.45 -0.51
CA GLY A 24 3.36 9.97 0.78
C GLY A 24 4.26 11.00 1.47
N SER A 25 4.69 10.69 2.69
CA SER A 25 5.73 11.46 3.39
C SER A 25 7.13 11.06 2.90
N GLU A 26 8.13 11.93 3.12
CA GLU A 26 9.54 11.59 2.84
C GLU A 26 10.00 10.34 3.61
N GLU A 27 9.47 10.14 4.81
CA GLU A 27 9.73 8.96 5.63
C GLU A 27 9.17 7.69 4.98
N GLN A 28 7.91 7.73 4.51
CA GLN A 28 7.30 6.62 3.78
C GLN A 28 8.08 6.27 2.52
N ALA A 29 8.51 7.28 1.76
CA ALA A 29 9.32 7.07 0.56
C ALA A 29 10.67 6.42 0.89
N ARG A 30 11.33 6.86 1.97
CA ARG A 30 12.60 6.30 2.44
C ARG A 30 12.45 4.84 2.88
N ASP A 31 11.41 4.53 3.65
CA ASP A 31 11.15 3.18 4.13
C ASP A 31 10.77 2.22 3.00
N ALA A 32 9.93 2.67 2.06
CA ALA A 32 9.60 1.88 0.88
C ALA A 32 10.84 1.57 0.04
N ALA A 33 11.70 2.57 -0.19
CA ALA A 33 12.96 2.37 -0.91
C ALA A 33 13.89 1.37 -0.20
N ARG A 34 13.98 1.44 1.13
CA ARG A 34 14.74 0.47 1.95
C ARG A 34 14.17 -0.95 1.81
N ILE A 35 12.86 -1.13 1.96
CA ILE A 35 12.19 -2.42 1.83
C ILE A 35 12.47 -3.04 0.45
N VAL A 36 12.30 -2.27 -0.63
CA VAL A 36 12.56 -2.74 -1.99
C VAL A 36 14.03 -3.14 -2.17
N ALA A 37 14.97 -2.37 -1.63
CA ALA A 37 16.39 -2.70 -1.68
C ALA A 37 16.71 -4.00 -0.94
N GLU A 38 16.13 -4.21 0.24
CA GLU A 38 16.32 -5.43 1.04
C GLU A 38 15.75 -6.67 0.35
N VAL A 39 14.52 -6.60 -0.18
CA VAL A 39 13.90 -7.70 -0.93
C VAL A 39 14.69 -7.99 -2.20
N ARG A 40 15.22 -6.97 -2.89
CA ARG A 40 16.09 -7.18 -4.05
C ARG A 40 17.39 -7.90 -3.69
N ALA A 41 17.96 -7.63 -2.52
CA ALA A 41 19.24 -8.20 -2.09
C ALA A 41 19.10 -9.62 -1.52
N ARG A 42 18.03 -9.89 -0.74
CA ARG A 42 17.85 -11.14 0.02
C ARG A 42 16.69 -12.01 -0.44
N GLY A 43 15.84 -11.52 -1.33
CA GLY A 43 14.69 -12.25 -1.87
C GLY A 43 13.66 -12.64 -0.79
N ASP A 44 13.21 -13.89 -0.83
CA ASP A 44 12.16 -14.44 0.04
C ASP A 44 12.49 -14.33 1.54
N GLU A 45 13.77 -14.33 1.91
CA GLU A 45 14.18 -14.17 3.31
C GLU A 45 13.71 -12.82 3.87
N ALA A 46 14.01 -11.72 3.17
CA ALA A 46 13.56 -10.39 3.54
C ALA A 46 12.04 -10.26 3.48
N LEU A 47 11.40 -10.88 2.47
CA LEU A 47 9.96 -10.84 2.34
C LEU A 47 9.26 -11.51 3.53
N VAL A 48 9.73 -12.69 3.94
CA VAL A 48 9.18 -13.42 5.10
C VAL A 48 9.40 -12.62 6.39
N GLU A 49 10.61 -12.08 6.61
CA GLU A 49 10.92 -11.26 7.80
C GLU A 49 9.99 -10.04 7.91
N LEU A 50 9.80 -9.30 6.81
CA LEU A 50 8.92 -8.14 6.79
C LEU A 50 7.45 -8.53 6.99
N THR A 51 7.01 -9.62 6.38
CA THR A 51 5.62 -10.09 6.52
C THR A 51 5.34 -10.58 7.94
N GLN A 52 6.31 -11.25 8.58
CA GLN A 52 6.20 -11.64 9.99
C GLN A 52 6.05 -10.44 10.92
N ARG A 53 6.72 -9.33 10.59
CA ARG A 53 6.66 -8.10 11.37
C ARG A 53 5.31 -7.38 11.25
N PHE A 54 4.72 -7.33 10.06
CA PHE A 54 3.56 -6.47 9.79
C PHE A 54 2.22 -7.20 9.71
N ASP A 55 2.19 -8.42 9.17
CA ASP A 55 0.94 -9.06 8.77
C ASP A 55 0.71 -10.45 9.39
N SER A 56 1.71 -11.33 9.34
CA SER A 56 1.57 -12.74 9.69
C SER A 56 2.82 -13.31 10.37
N PRO A 57 2.89 -13.25 11.72
CA PRO A 57 4.07 -13.67 12.48
C PRO A 57 4.50 -15.13 12.28
N ALA A 58 3.60 -16.00 11.82
CA ALA A 58 3.87 -17.42 11.59
C ALA A 58 4.21 -17.76 10.13
N LEU A 59 4.27 -16.78 9.23
CA LEU A 59 4.57 -17.03 7.82
C LEU A 59 5.97 -17.62 7.66
N THR A 60 6.10 -18.60 6.76
CA THR A 60 7.38 -19.15 6.31
C THR A 60 7.46 -19.06 4.79
N ALA A 61 8.65 -19.22 4.22
CA ALA A 61 8.83 -19.21 2.76
C ALA A 61 7.93 -20.23 2.04
N ALA A 62 7.70 -21.41 2.64
CA ALA A 62 6.80 -22.43 2.09
C ALA A 62 5.33 -21.97 2.03
N GLY A 63 4.94 -21.00 2.87
CA GLY A 63 3.61 -20.41 2.90
C GLY A 63 3.40 -19.23 1.96
N LEU A 64 4.42 -18.78 1.22
CA LEU A 64 4.30 -17.64 0.30
C LEU A 64 3.30 -17.92 -0.83
N ARG A 65 3.30 -19.16 -1.35
CA ARG A 65 2.36 -19.58 -2.38
C ARG A 65 1.13 -20.21 -1.75
N VAL A 66 -0.04 -19.63 -2.02
CA VAL A 66 -1.31 -20.23 -1.63
C VAL A 66 -1.51 -21.56 -2.39
N PRO A 67 -1.72 -22.70 -1.70
CA PRO A 67 -1.95 -23.99 -2.36
C PRO A 67 -3.29 -24.02 -3.10
N THR A 68 -3.34 -24.71 -4.25
CA THR A 68 -4.58 -24.85 -5.04
C THR A 68 -5.74 -25.42 -4.22
N ALA A 69 -5.46 -26.39 -3.34
CA ALA A 69 -6.48 -26.98 -2.48
C ALA A 69 -7.16 -25.94 -1.56
N ALA A 70 -6.41 -24.95 -1.07
CA ALA A 70 -6.96 -23.87 -0.25
C ALA A 70 -7.84 -22.92 -1.08
N LEU A 71 -7.47 -22.69 -2.35
CA LEU A 71 -8.28 -21.89 -3.28
C LEU A 71 -9.60 -22.58 -3.61
N GLU A 72 -9.59 -23.88 -3.89
CA GLU A 72 -10.81 -24.66 -4.16
C GLU A 72 -11.74 -24.69 -2.93
N ALA A 73 -11.18 -24.91 -1.74
CA ALA A 73 -11.95 -24.88 -0.49
C ALA A 73 -12.60 -23.51 -0.24
N ALA A 74 -11.90 -22.42 -0.53
CA ALA A 74 -12.44 -21.07 -0.38
C ALA A 74 -13.55 -20.75 -1.40
N ARG A 75 -13.55 -21.39 -2.57
CA ARG A 75 -14.62 -21.25 -3.58
C ARG A 75 -15.91 -21.94 -3.14
N GLU A 76 -15.79 -23.04 -2.40
CA GLU A 76 -16.92 -23.89 -2.00
C GLU A 76 -17.55 -23.50 -0.66
N ALA A 77 -16.94 -22.57 0.08
CA ALA A 77 -17.41 -22.04 1.36
C ALA A 77 -18.40 -20.88 1.19
#